data_AF-A0A1W1BJM8-F1
#
_entry.id   AF-A0A1W1BJM8-F1
#
_cell.length_a   1.000
_cell.length_b   1.000
_cell.length_c   1.000
_cell.angle_alpha   90.00
_cell.angle_beta   90.00
_cell.angle_gamma   90.00
#
_symmetry.space_group_name_H-M   'P 1'
#
loop_
_entity.id
_entity.type
_entity.pdbx_description
1 polymer ?
#
loop_
_entity_poly.entity_id
_entity_poly.type
_entity_poly.pdbx_seq_one_letter_code
_entity_poly.pdbx_strand_id
1 'polypeptide(L)'
;MLNKNPDNGYMYELCAGIVDKECSLKQIAKEEILEECGYDVPLEKIKKISSFYTAVGISGTHQTLYFAEIDERMRVNEGGGIDEEEIEVVFIPLREAKSFMFDEQYQKTTGVSLAFYWFFDTKRGGQPLNLK
;
A
#
# COMPACT_ATOMS: atom_id res chain seq x y z
N MET A 1 -6.11 21.09 6.00
CA MET A 1 -5.58 21.06 4.61
C MET A 1 -5.23 19.63 4.30
N LEU A 2 -5.73 19.10 3.18
CA LEU A 2 -5.74 17.66 2.85
C LEU A 2 -4.44 17.15 2.19
N ASN A 3 -3.52 18.04 1.82
CA ASN A 3 -2.12 17.74 1.51
C ASN A 3 -1.32 19.05 1.72
N LYS A 4 -0.11 19.00 2.27
CA LYS A 4 0.74 20.19 2.53
C LYS A 4 2.01 20.21 1.65
N ASN A 5 2.14 19.29 0.70
CA ASN A 5 3.27 19.23 -0.22
C ASN A 5 3.25 20.52 -1.08
N PRO A 6 4.23 21.42 -0.90
CA PRO A 6 4.20 22.73 -1.53
C PRO A 6 4.59 22.69 -3.02
N ASP A 7 5.13 21.56 -3.50
CA ASP A 7 5.71 21.45 -4.84
C ASP A 7 4.72 20.88 -5.85
N ASN A 8 4.13 19.71 -5.56
CA ASN A 8 3.33 18.98 -6.54
C ASN A 8 2.07 18.31 -5.98
N GLY A 9 1.81 18.38 -4.67
CA GLY A 9 0.62 17.78 -4.08
C GLY A 9 0.63 16.24 -3.99
N TYR A 10 1.75 15.57 -4.30
CA TYR A 10 1.85 14.11 -4.22
C TYR A 10 1.98 13.62 -2.78
N MET A 11 1.51 12.40 -2.54
CA MET A 11 1.67 11.64 -1.30
C MET A 11 2.14 10.22 -1.62
N TYR A 12 2.91 9.63 -0.71
CA TYR A 12 3.33 8.25 -0.81
C TYR A 12 2.31 7.36 -0.11
N GLU A 13 1.68 6.50 -0.91
CA GLU A 13 0.56 5.66 -0.47
C GLU A 13 0.82 4.21 -0.85
N LEU A 14 0.00 3.31 -0.29
CA LEU A 14 -0.11 1.95 -0.80
C LEU A 14 -1.14 1.95 -1.92
N CYS A 15 -0.95 1.09 -2.91
CA CYS A 15 -1.98 0.75 -3.89
C CYS A 15 -3.29 0.38 -3.18
N ALA A 16 -4.40 1.01 -3.56
CA ALA A 16 -5.67 0.91 -2.86
C ALA A 16 -6.86 1.40 -3.70
N GLY A 17 -7.90 0.59 -3.76
CA GLY A 17 -9.18 0.96 -4.39
C GLY A 17 -10.36 0.95 -3.42
N ILE A 18 -11.47 1.53 -3.88
CA ILE A 18 -12.76 1.53 -3.18
C ILE A 18 -13.45 0.18 -3.37
N VAL A 19 -14.24 -0.24 -2.37
CA VAL A 19 -15.10 -1.42 -2.51
C VAL A 19 -16.43 -1.01 -3.13
N ASP A 20 -16.49 -0.97 -4.45
CA ASP A 20 -17.63 -0.48 -5.24
C ASP A 20 -18.21 -1.53 -6.21
N LYS A 21 -17.60 -2.71 -6.29
CA LYS A 21 -18.01 -3.82 -7.16
C LYS A 21 -18.51 -5.02 -6.35
N GLU A 22 -19.42 -5.79 -6.93
CA GLU A 22 -19.91 -7.06 -6.36
C GLU A 22 -18.92 -8.23 -6.60
N CYS A 23 -17.72 -8.13 -6.03
CA CYS A 23 -16.75 -9.22 -6.04
C CYS A 23 -15.99 -9.30 -4.70
N SER A 24 -15.07 -10.26 -4.58
CA SER A 24 -14.32 -10.40 -3.33
C SER A 24 -13.35 -9.23 -3.14
N LEU A 25 -13.09 -8.81 -1.90
CA LEU A 25 -12.08 -7.79 -1.59
C LEU A 25 -10.69 -8.12 -2.17
N LYS A 26 -10.39 -9.41 -2.28
CA LYS A 26 -9.14 -9.92 -2.88
C LYS A 26 -9.10 -9.71 -4.41
N GLN A 27 -10.26 -9.80 -5.05
CA GLN A 27 -10.42 -9.55 -6.48
C GLN A 27 -10.27 -8.07 -6.78
N ILE A 28 -10.90 -7.20 -5.97
CA ILE A 28 -10.70 -5.75 -6.06
C ILE A 28 -9.21 -5.44 -5.90
N ALA A 29 -8.55 -5.90 -4.84
CA ALA A 29 -7.12 -5.68 -4.66
C ALA A 29 -6.26 -6.16 -5.84
N LYS A 30 -6.63 -7.25 -6.52
CA LYS A 30 -5.94 -7.70 -7.73
C LYS A 30 -6.11 -6.74 -8.90
N GLU A 31 -7.33 -6.23 -9.10
CA GLU A 31 -7.63 -5.25 -10.14
C GLU A 31 -6.82 -3.97 -9.91
N GLU A 32 -6.82 -3.43 -8.68
CA GLU A 32 -6.06 -2.23 -8.33
C GLU A 32 -4.54 -2.41 -8.49
N ILE A 33 -3.99 -3.58 -8.14
CA ILE A 33 -2.54 -3.84 -8.36
C ILE A 33 -2.20 -3.84 -9.85
N LEU A 34 -3.10 -4.35 -10.71
CA LEU A 34 -2.89 -4.34 -12.15
C LEU A 34 -3.00 -2.91 -12.71
N GLU A 35 -3.93 -2.14 -12.19
CA GLU A 35 -4.27 -0.80 -12.64
C GLU A 35 -3.24 0.25 -12.21
N GLU A 36 -3.00 0.34 -10.91
CA GLU A 36 -2.14 1.35 -10.32
C GLU A 36 -0.67 0.97 -10.41
N CYS A 37 -0.34 -0.32 -10.28
CA CYS A 37 1.06 -0.80 -10.23
C CYS A 37 1.51 -1.55 -11.49
N GLY A 38 0.60 -1.99 -12.36
CA GLY A 38 0.93 -2.69 -13.60
C GLY A 38 1.28 -4.17 -13.47
N TYR A 39 0.94 -4.83 -12.34
CA TYR A 39 1.27 -6.25 -12.11
C TYR A 39 0.03 -7.15 -12.03
N ASP A 40 0.00 -8.22 -12.82
CA ASP A 40 -1.04 -9.24 -12.77
C ASP A 40 -0.72 -10.32 -11.73
N VAL A 41 -1.05 -10.07 -10.46
CA VAL A 41 -0.76 -10.99 -9.35
C VAL A 41 -1.81 -12.10 -9.27
N PRO A 42 -1.42 -13.39 -9.25
CA PRO A 42 -2.37 -14.48 -9.04
C PRO A 42 -3.13 -14.34 -7.71
N LEU A 43 -4.45 -14.57 -7.73
CA LEU A 43 -5.31 -14.36 -6.55
C LEU A 43 -4.79 -15.11 -5.33
N GLU A 44 -4.33 -16.34 -5.46
CA GLU A 44 -3.78 -17.17 -4.38
C GLU A 44 -2.54 -16.58 -3.71
N LYS A 45 -1.79 -15.71 -4.40
CA LYS A 45 -0.59 -15.04 -3.87
C LYS A 45 -0.89 -13.78 -3.07
N ILE A 46 -2.08 -13.20 -3.22
CA ILE A 46 -2.53 -12.06 -2.41
C ILE A 46 -2.94 -12.58 -1.02
N LYS A 47 -2.37 -12.04 0.05
CA LYS A 47 -2.57 -12.53 1.43
C LYS A 47 -3.09 -11.40 2.31
N LYS A 48 -4.20 -11.63 3.00
CA LYS A 48 -4.74 -10.65 3.96
C LYS A 48 -3.77 -10.50 5.13
N ILE A 49 -3.45 -9.26 5.49
CA ILE A 49 -2.71 -8.90 6.70
C ILE A 49 -3.71 -8.66 7.85
N SER A 50 -4.58 -7.66 7.70
CA SER A 50 -5.53 -7.24 8.73
C SER A 50 -6.66 -6.37 8.13
N SER A 51 -7.62 -5.99 8.95
CA SER A 51 -8.61 -4.95 8.64
C SER A 51 -8.72 -3.99 9.83
N PHE A 52 -8.92 -2.70 9.56
CA PHE A 52 -8.95 -1.66 10.58
C PHE A 52 -9.75 -0.44 10.11
N TYR A 53 -10.10 0.43 11.05
CA TYR A 53 -10.78 1.69 10.76
C TYR A 53 -9.79 2.85 10.73
N THR A 54 -9.92 3.72 9.73
CA THR A 54 -9.13 4.93 9.55
C THR A 54 -10.01 6.16 9.50
N ALA A 55 -9.40 7.35 9.65
CA ALA A 55 -10.09 8.63 9.60
C ALA A 55 -11.36 8.70 10.48
N VAL A 56 -11.36 8.07 11.66
CA VAL A 56 -12.55 7.93 12.53
C VAL A 56 -13.16 9.24 13.03
N GLY A 57 -12.38 10.32 13.04
CA GLY A 57 -12.89 11.67 13.36
C GLY A 57 -13.57 12.36 12.18
N ILE A 58 -13.60 11.76 10.99
CA ILE A 58 -14.13 12.34 9.75
C ILE A 58 -15.10 11.38 9.05
N SER A 59 -14.61 10.21 8.62
CA SER A 59 -15.37 9.24 7.82
C SER A 59 -15.52 7.86 8.46
N GLY A 60 -14.57 7.43 9.30
CA GLY A 60 -14.57 6.08 9.86
C GLY A 60 -14.47 4.98 8.81
N THR A 61 -13.59 5.17 7.82
CA THR A 61 -13.42 4.25 6.69
C THR A 61 -12.87 2.90 7.16
N HIS A 62 -13.51 1.80 6.76
CA HIS A 62 -13.02 0.44 7.02
C HIS A 62 -12.09 -0.02 5.89
N GLN A 63 -10.82 -0.25 6.20
CA GLN A 63 -9.80 -0.69 5.24
C GLN A 63 -9.37 -2.13 5.50
N THR A 64 -9.10 -2.89 4.43
CA THR A 64 -8.52 -4.23 4.51
C THR A 64 -7.17 -4.23 3.79
N LEU A 65 -6.12 -4.59 4.51
CA LEU A 65 -4.74 -4.56 4.02
C LEU A 65 -4.32 -5.95 3.53
N TYR A 66 -3.70 -5.99 2.36
CA TYR A 66 -3.17 -7.19 1.72
C TYR A 66 -1.67 -7.08 1.46
N PHE A 67 -1.02 -8.23 1.26
CA PHE A 67 0.38 -8.36 0.85
C PHE A 67 0.49 -9.34 -0.32
N ALA A 68 1.33 -9.00 -1.29
CA ALA A 68 1.71 -9.89 -2.38
C ALA A 68 3.21 -9.74 -2.68
N GLU A 69 3.83 -10.83 -3.13
CA GLU A 69 5.16 -10.81 -3.72
C GLU A 69 5.01 -10.76 -5.24
N ILE A 70 5.67 -9.79 -5.88
CA ILE A 70 5.66 -9.57 -7.32
C ILE A 70 7.03 -9.84 -7.91
N ASP A 71 7.05 -10.16 -9.20
CA ASP A 71 8.27 -10.21 -10.02
C ASP A 71 7.96 -9.71 -11.44
N GLU A 72 9.01 -9.43 -12.22
CA GLU A 72 8.88 -8.84 -13.56
C GLU A 72 8.12 -9.72 -14.56
N ARG A 73 7.92 -11.02 -14.28
CA ARG A 73 7.12 -11.88 -15.16
C ARG A 73 5.63 -11.63 -15.02
N MET A 74 5.21 -10.98 -13.92
CA MET A 74 3.84 -10.57 -13.68
C MET A 74 3.56 -9.16 -14.23
N ARG A 75 4.57 -8.44 -14.70
CA ARG A 75 4.41 -7.07 -15.20
C ARG A 75 3.67 -7.08 -16.54
N VAL A 76 2.60 -6.30 -16.62
CA VAL A 76 1.75 -6.15 -17.82
C VAL A 76 1.92 -4.77 -18.44
N ASN A 77 2.06 -3.72 -17.61
CA ASN A 77 2.25 -2.34 -18.06
C ASN A 77 3.06 -1.53 -17.01
N GLU A 78 3.08 -0.20 -17.14
CA GLU A 78 3.82 0.69 -16.23
C GLU A 78 3.05 1.07 -14.95
N GLY A 79 1.79 0.65 -14.81
CA GLY A 79 0.85 1.15 -13.81
C GLY A 79 0.34 2.55 -14.17
N GLY A 80 -0.14 3.27 -13.15
CA GLY A 80 -0.53 4.68 -13.27
C GLY A 80 -1.99 5.01 -12.99
N GLY A 81 -2.83 4.00 -12.76
CA GLY A 81 -4.27 4.21 -12.53
C GLY A 81 -5.06 4.35 -13.84
N ILE A 82 -6.36 4.60 -13.73
CA ILE A 82 -7.23 4.95 -14.87
C ILE A 82 -7.96 6.29 -14.67
N ASP A 83 -8.59 6.75 -15.74
CA ASP A 83 -9.47 7.93 -15.74
C ASP A 83 -8.81 9.20 -15.19
N GLU A 84 -9.20 9.65 -14.01
CA GLU A 84 -8.72 10.89 -13.38
C GLU A 84 -7.57 10.65 -12.38
N GLU A 85 -7.05 9.43 -12.30
CA GLU A 85 -5.95 9.08 -11.42
C GLU A 85 -4.60 9.52 -12.01
N GLU A 86 -3.74 10.06 -11.14
CA GLU A 86 -2.37 10.45 -11.49
C GLU A 86 -1.41 9.79 -10.48
N ILE A 87 -0.96 8.57 -10.81
CA ILE A 87 -0.18 7.73 -9.90
C ILE A 87 1.21 7.46 -10.49
N GLU A 88 2.25 7.66 -9.68
CA GLU A 88 3.61 7.23 -10.00
C GLU A 88 3.96 5.96 -9.19
N VAL A 89 4.33 4.89 -9.90
CA VAL A 89 4.78 3.66 -9.25
C VAL A 89 6.20 3.85 -8.70
N VAL A 90 6.33 3.84 -7.37
CA VAL A 90 7.62 3.99 -6.68
C VAL A 90 8.07 2.68 -6.05
N PHE A 91 9.30 2.29 -6.34
CA PHE A 91 9.97 1.16 -5.70
C PHE A 91 10.93 1.64 -4.62
N ILE A 92 10.64 1.32 -3.35
CA ILE A 92 11.53 1.64 -2.23
C ILE A 92 12.52 0.49 -2.01
N PRO A 93 13.84 0.74 -2.10
CA PRO A 93 14.82 -0.28 -1.77
C PRO A 93 14.64 -0.77 -0.34
N LEU A 94 14.64 -2.09 -0.14
CA LEU A 94 14.39 -2.67 1.18
C LEU A 94 15.30 -2.14 2.29
N ARG A 95 16.57 -1.86 1.96
CA ARG A 95 17.56 -1.28 2.89
C ARG A 95 17.18 0.13 3.36
N GLU A 96 16.40 0.87 2.57
CA GLU A 96 15.95 2.24 2.82
C GLU A 96 14.52 2.28 3.39
N ALA A 97 13.76 1.18 3.32
CA ALA A 97 12.36 1.16 3.74
C ALA A 97 12.17 1.56 5.23
N LYS A 98 13.07 1.17 6.14
CA LYS A 98 12.99 1.60 7.55
C LYS A 98 13.23 3.09 7.75
N SER A 99 14.20 3.67 7.04
CA SER A 99 14.45 5.12 7.12
C SER A 99 13.31 5.89 6.48
N PHE A 100 12.87 5.47 5.28
CA PHE A 100 11.75 6.07 4.56
C PHE A 100 10.47 6.10 5.41
N MET A 101 10.19 5.04 6.18
CA MET A 101 9.02 4.94 7.05
C MET A 101 8.88 6.10 8.05
N PHE A 102 10.00 6.58 8.61
CA PHE A 102 10.02 7.59 9.65
C PHE A 102 10.48 8.98 9.16
N ASP A 103 10.92 9.08 7.91
CA ASP A 103 11.40 10.34 7.35
C ASP A 103 10.22 11.26 7.01
N GLU A 104 10.09 12.37 7.73
CA GLU A 104 9.00 13.33 7.57
C GLU A 104 9.11 14.19 6.31
N GLN A 105 10.23 14.14 5.57
CA GLN A 105 10.35 14.79 4.27
C GLN A 105 9.40 14.17 3.23
N TYR A 106 9.05 12.89 3.41
CA TYR A 106 8.08 12.20 2.57
C TYR A 106 6.72 12.17 3.25
N GLN A 107 5.72 12.80 2.65
CA GLN A 107 4.34 12.73 3.14
C GLN A 107 3.78 11.34 2.83
N LYS A 108 3.35 10.62 3.87
CA LYS A 108 2.90 9.23 3.79
C LYS A 108 1.61 9.02 4.54
N THR A 109 0.81 8.06 4.10
CA THR A 109 -0.32 7.57 4.90
C THR A 109 0.14 6.59 5.99
N THR A 110 -0.63 6.50 7.08
CA THR A 110 -0.39 5.52 8.14
C THR A 110 -0.39 4.08 7.64
N GLY A 111 -1.10 3.80 6.54
CA GLY A 111 -1.11 2.50 5.88
C GLY A 111 0.28 2.03 5.46
N VAL A 112 1.11 2.93 4.90
CA VAL A 112 2.50 2.64 4.52
C VAL A 112 3.30 2.17 5.74
N SER A 113 3.23 2.91 6.84
CA SER A 113 3.96 2.58 8.07
C SER A 113 3.50 1.25 8.68
N LEU A 114 2.19 0.97 8.68
CA LEU A 114 1.67 -0.31 9.17
C LEU A 114 2.15 -1.49 8.31
N ALA A 115 2.12 -1.34 6.97
CA ALA A 115 2.58 -2.38 6.07
C ALA A 115 4.08 -2.68 6.24
N PHE A 116 4.91 -1.65 6.39
CA PHE A 116 6.34 -1.82 6.63
C PHE A 116 6.62 -2.45 7.99
N TYR A 117 5.93 -2.00 9.06
CA TYR A 117 6.06 -2.60 10.38
C TYR A 117 5.73 -4.10 10.33
N TRP A 118 4.57 -4.46 9.77
CA TRP A 118 4.18 -5.85 9.59
C TRP A 118 5.21 -6.65 8.76
N PHE A 119 5.70 -6.08 7.66
CA PHE A 119 6.68 -6.76 6.81
C PHE A 119 7.98 -7.06 7.57
N PHE A 120 8.52 -6.09 8.30
CA PHE A 120 9.77 -6.30 9.05
C PHE A 120 9.59 -7.25 10.22
N ASP A 121 8.46 -7.18 10.92
CA ASP A 121 8.16 -8.03 12.06
C ASP A 121 7.91 -9.49 11.63
N THR A 122 7.04 -9.69 10.64
CA THR A 122 6.57 -11.03 10.26
C THR A 122 7.39 -11.68 9.15
N LYS A 123 7.79 -10.94 8.10
CA LYS A 123 8.42 -11.53 6.91
C LYS A 123 9.95 -11.56 6.98
N ARG A 124 10.55 -10.69 7.79
CA ARG A 124 12.01 -10.63 7.97
C ARG A 124 12.50 -11.17 9.32
N GLY A 125 11.59 -11.68 10.16
CA GLY A 125 11.92 -12.22 11.48
C GLY A 125 12.35 -11.11 12.41
N GLY A 126 11.40 -10.28 12.83
CA GLY A 126 11.64 -9.23 13.81
C GLY A 126 12.39 -9.77 15.02
N GLN A 127 13.40 -9.03 15.49
CA GLN A 127 13.91 -9.23 16.84
C GLN A 127 12.71 -9.06 17.78
N PRO A 128 12.39 -10.02 18.67
CA PRO A 128 11.30 -9.84 19.60
C PRO A 128 11.53 -8.55 20.38
N LEU A 129 10.55 -7.63 20.35
CA LEU A 129 10.54 -6.51 21.28
C LEU A 129 10.43 -7.12 22.68
N ASN A 130 11.55 -7.23 23.39
CA ASN A 130 11.57 -7.42 24.83
C ASN A 130 11.04 -6.13 25.48
N LEU A 131 9.71 -5.96 25.43
CA LEU A 131 9.01 -5.03 26.29
C LEU A 131 9.05 -5.62 27.70
N LYS A 132 9.81 -4.95 28.58
CA LYS A 132 9.68 -5.12 30.03
C LYS A 132 8.38 -4.51 30.52
#